data_AF-A0A1F5SM06-F1
#
_entry.id   AF-A0A1F5SM06-F1
#
_cell.length_a   1.000
_cell.length_b   1.000
_cell.length_c   1.000
_cell.angle_alpha   90.00
_cell.angle_beta   90.00
_cell.angle_gamma   90.00
#
_symmetry.space_group_name_H-M   'P 1'
#
loop_
_entity.id
_entity.type
_entity.pdbx_description
1 polymer ?
#
loop_
_entity_poly.entity_id
_entity_poly.type
_entity_poly.pdbx_seq_one_letter_code
_entity_poly.pdbx_strand_id
1 'polypeptide(L)'
;MYVFIAAIICTVLGVLPLLVNKKVKAAIYTGVISLWLVWGILYLSTPSTVYPLGGIPGFMVFLLWIAAAIIDAILEGKFTYVAFFPIFTALIYMGSCTLGSGMFRASDYKNMIGTMEERVWTQDVQPKDPKHMRMSTTENAVYLAKKVLGEAGAVGSQFQISEGLMTLQRINNELWYVVPLDYGGISVWTSTDGVPGYIMVHGEDPHRPAVLKMLPDKEKMQYTPGAFFWNELERHLRNSGFLNTGLVDYTFEIDENGKAWWVVTAYKPTIMWSGEKITGVVIVDPASGDPEFFPQDKIPDWVDRAVPRSFIENYLTWSGKYVHGWKNTWWGGRGITQPETPNLIYGSEGQADWVTGITSQSSKDDSLIAVVYTNSRTG
;
A
#
# COMPACT_ATOMS: atom_id res chain seq x y z
N MET A 1 -21.22 -7.45 1.74
CA MET A 1 -22.42 -6.86 1.09
C MET A 1 -22.05 -5.95 -0.08
N TYR A 2 -21.12 -5.00 0.09
CA TYR A 2 -20.72 -4.04 -0.95
C TYR A 2 -20.21 -4.68 -2.25
N VAL A 3 -19.35 -5.71 -2.17
CA VAL A 3 -18.82 -6.40 -3.35
C VAL A 3 -19.93 -6.98 -4.25
N PHE A 4 -20.98 -7.52 -3.65
CA PHE A 4 -22.11 -8.08 -4.40
C PHE A 4 -22.93 -6.98 -5.08
N ILE A 5 -23.18 -5.86 -4.39
CA ILE A 5 -23.85 -4.69 -4.98
C ILE A 5 -23.01 -4.13 -6.14
N ALA A 6 -21.69 -4.00 -5.96
CA ALA A 6 -20.78 -3.56 -7.02
C ALA A 6 -20.82 -4.49 -8.23
N ALA A 7 -20.87 -5.82 -8.02
CA ALA A 7 -21.00 -6.79 -9.09
C ALA A 7 -22.32 -6.62 -9.86
N ILE A 8 -23.45 -6.42 -9.17
CA ILE A 8 -24.74 -6.12 -9.81
C ILE A 8 -24.64 -4.87 -10.68
N ILE A 9 -24.08 -3.79 -10.15
CA ILE A 9 -23.92 -2.53 -10.90
C ILE A 9 -23.05 -2.75 -12.14
N CYS A 10 -21.91 -3.43 -11.99
CA CYS A 10 -21.01 -3.72 -13.10
C CYS A 10 -21.69 -4.58 -14.17
N THR A 11 -22.44 -5.60 -13.78
CA THR A 11 -23.19 -6.45 -14.70
C THR A 11 -24.26 -5.67 -15.44
N VAL A 12 -25.07 -4.87 -14.74
CA VAL A 12 -26.13 -4.05 -15.35
C VAL A 12 -25.53 -3.06 -16.37
N LEU A 13 -24.45 -2.39 -16.02
CA LEU A 13 -23.72 -1.50 -16.93
C LEU A 13 -23.10 -2.26 -18.10
N GLY A 14 -22.55 -3.44 -17.85
CA GLY A 14 -21.89 -4.29 -18.85
C GLY A 14 -22.84 -4.83 -19.94
N VAL A 15 -24.10 -5.11 -19.60
CA VAL A 15 -25.10 -5.59 -20.59
C VAL A 15 -25.86 -4.46 -21.30
N LEU A 16 -25.65 -3.21 -20.88
CA LEU A 16 -26.33 -2.04 -21.44
C LEU A 16 -26.22 -1.94 -22.98
N PRO A 17 -25.06 -2.21 -23.62
CA PRO A 17 -24.97 -2.15 -25.08
C PRO A 17 -25.90 -3.14 -25.80
N LEU A 18 -26.11 -4.34 -25.24
CA LEU A 18 -27.04 -5.33 -25.79
C LEU A 18 -28.50 -4.90 -25.62
N LEU A 19 -28.82 -4.23 -24.51
CA LEU A 19 -30.16 -3.68 -24.25
C LEU A 19 -30.49 -2.53 -25.20
N VAL A 20 -29.53 -1.65 -25.50
CA VAL A 20 -29.71 -0.56 -26.48
C VAL A 20 -30.06 -1.14 -27.86
N ASN A 21 -29.42 -2.26 -28.24
CA ASN A 21 -29.76 -2.97 -29.49
C ASN A 21 -30.97 -3.89 -29.39
N LYS A 22 -31.80 -3.75 -28.35
CA LYS A 22 -33.04 -4.52 -28.10
C LYS A 22 -32.83 -6.05 -28.05
N LYS A 23 -31.61 -6.53 -27.78
CA LYS A 23 -31.26 -7.95 -27.67
C LYS A 23 -31.51 -8.48 -26.25
N VAL A 24 -32.76 -8.40 -25.79
CA VAL A 24 -33.14 -8.67 -24.39
C VAL A 24 -32.76 -10.09 -23.94
N LYS A 25 -32.99 -11.11 -24.78
CA LYS A 25 -32.64 -12.50 -24.43
C LYS A 25 -31.14 -12.67 -24.22
N ALA A 26 -30.31 -12.16 -25.14
CA ALA A 26 -28.86 -12.22 -25.03
C ALA A 26 -28.37 -11.45 -23.80
N ALA A 27 -28.93 -10.26 -23.54
CA ALA A 27 -28.60 -9.47 -22.35
C ALA A 27 -28.89 -10.21 -21.03
N ILE A 28 -30.02 -10.94 -20.95
CA ILE A 28 -30.36 -11.73 -19.75
C ILE A 28 -29.36 -12.86 -19.53
N TYR A 29 -29.06 -13.67 -20.56
CA TYR A 29 -28.12 -14.78 -20.44
C TYR A 29 -26.71 -14.29 -20.07
N THR A 30 -26.21 -13.27 -20.77
CA THR A 30 -24.91 -12.67 -20.46
C THR A 30 -24.89 -12.03 -19.07
N GLY A 31 -25.98 -11.39 -18.66
CA GLY A 31 -26.12 -10.78 -17.33
C GLY A 31 -26.00 -11.80 -16.20
N VAL A 32 -26.73 -12.92 -16.27
CA VAL A 32 -26.69 -13.96 -15.23
C VAL A 32 -25.30 -14.58 -15.10
N ILE A 33 -24.66 -14.90 -16.22
CA ILE A 33 -23.32 -15.52 -16.22
C ILE A 33 -22.27 -14.52 -15.70
N SER A 34 -22.31 -13.29 -16.20
CA SER A 34 -21.35 -12.25 -15.80
C SER A 34 -21.49 -11.83 -14.35
N LEU A 35 -22.70 -11.87 -13.76
CA LEU A 35 -22.90 -11.53 -12.35
C LEU A 35 -22.04 -12.38 -11.42
N TRP A 36 -22.12 -13.71 -11.58
CA TRP A 36 -21.36 -14.64 -10.72
C TRP A 36 -19.86 -14.55 -10.97
N LEU A 37 -19.46 -14.39 -12.24
CA LEU A 37 -18.07 -14.23 -12.62
C LEU A 37 -17.47 -12.94 -12.05
N VAL A 38 -18.13 -11.80 -12.27
CA VAL A 38 -17.68 -10.50 -11.77
C VAL A 38 -17.69 -10.48 -10.25
N TRP A 39 -18.73 -11.04 -9.61
CA TRP A 39 -18.76 -11.15 -8.16
C TRP A 39 -17.57 -11.95 -7.62
N GLY A 40 -17.26 -13.12 -8.21
CA GLY A 40 -16.12 -13.92 -7.81
C GLY A 40 -14.79 -13.17 -7.96
N ILE A 41 -14.60 -12.45 -9.07
CA ILE A 41 -13.37 -11.68 -9.29
C ILE A 41 -13.27 -10.48 -8.33
N LEU A 42 -14.33 -9.69 -8.19
CA LEU A 42 -14.33 -8.54 -7.28
C LEU A 42 -14.18 -8.99 -5.82
N TYR A 43 -14.69 -10.18 -5.48
CA TYR A 43 -14.44 -10.78 -4.18
C TYR A 43 -12.95 -11.09 -4.03
N LEU A 44 -12.35 -11.86 -4.93
CA LEU A 44 -10.95 -12.25 -4.77
C LEU A 44 -9.96 -11.07 -4.84
N SER A 45 -10.26 -10.04 -5.62
CA SER A 45 -9.31 -8.94 -5.92
C SER A 45 -9.35 -7.74 -4.97
N THR A 46 -10.29 -7.69 -4.01
CA THR A 46 -10.38 -6.60 -3.00
C THR A 46 -10.19 -5.19 -3.57
N PRO A 47 -10.96 -4.81 -4.61
CA PRO A 47 -10.59 -3.70 -5.46
C PRO A 47 -10.68 -2.34 -4.77
N SER A 48 -9.71 -1.48 -5.08
CA SER A 48 -9.79 -0.04 -4.85
C SER A 48 -10.48 0.66 -6.03
N THR A 49 -11.31 1.65 -5.76
CA THR A 49 -11.98 2.48 -6.78
C THR A 49 -11.20 3.75 -7.14
N VAL A 50 -9.97 3.87 -6.62
CA VAL A 50 -9.11 5.05 -6.79
C VAL A 50 -8.46 5.14 -8.16
N TYR A 51 -8.38 4.03 -8.90
CA TYR A 51 -7.73 3.93 -10.19
C TYR A 51 -8.68 4.33 -11.35
N PRO A 52 -8.16 4.50 -12.60
CA PRO A 52 -8.99 4.95 -13.71
C PRO A 52 -10.23 4.07 -13.91
N LEU A 53 -11.34 4.70 -14.31
CA LEU A 53 -12.65 4.06 -14.47
C LEU A 53 -13.21 3.42 -13.17
N GLY A 54 -12.68 3.75 -12.00
CA GLY A 54 -13.07 3.10 -10.74
C GLY A 54 -12.32 1.79 -10.50
N GLY A 55 -11.16 1.61 -11.12
CA GLY A 55 -10.28 0.45 -10.95
C GLY A 55 -10.84 -0.83 -11.58
N ILE A 56 -10.65 -1.96 -10.89
CA ILE A 56 -11.06 -3.28 -11.37
C ILE A 56 -12.56 -3.34 -11.71
N PRO A 57 -13.51 -2.77 -10.92
CA PRO A 57 -14.91 -2.69 -11.31
C PRO A 57 -15.14 -2.10 -12.71
N GLY A 58 -14.54 -0.94 -13.00
CA GLY A 58 -14.67 -0.30 -14.30
C GLY A 58 -14.03 -1.10 -15.43
N PHE A 59 -12.87 -1.71 -15.15
CA PHE A 59 -12.21 -2.60 -16.10
C PHE A 59 -13.07 -3.83 -16.43
N MET A 60 -13.80 -4.38 -15.45
CA MET A 60 -14.75 -5.47 -15.69
C MET A 60 -15.90 -5.02 -16.60
N VAL A 61 -16.47 -3.82 -16.38
CA VAL A 61 -17.49 -3.26 -17.28
C VAL A 61 -16.97 -3.15 -18.71
N PHE A 62 -15.73 -2.68 -18.87
CA PHE A 62 -15.07 -2.59 -20.18
C PHE A 62 -14.94 -3.97 -20.85
N LEU A 63 -14.51 -5.01 -20.13
CA LEU A 63 -14.45 -6.38 -20.65
C LEU A 63 -15.84 -6.91 -21.04
N LEU A 64 -16.88 -6.60 -20.26
CA LEU A 64 -18.25 -6.95 -20.60
C LEU A 64 -18.74 -6.24 -21.85
N TRP A 65 -18.33 -4.99 -22.10
CA TRP A 65 -18.65 -4.28 -23.34
C TRP A 65 -17.98 -4.89 -24.57
N ILE A 66 -16.76 -5.41 -24.43
CA ILE A 66 -16.10 -6.18 -25.50
C ILE A 66 -16.89 -7.47 -25.76
N ALA A 67 -17.24 -8.22 -24.71
CA ALA A 67 -18.02 -9.44 -24.84
C ALA A 67 -19.39 -9.18 -25.49
N ALA A 68 -20.07 -8.10 -25.09
CA ALA A 68 -21.33 -7.65 -25.67
C ALA A 68 -21.18 -7.35 -27.18
N ALA A 69 -20.13 -6.64 -27.59
CA ALA A 69 -19.88 -6.35 -29.00
C ALA A 69 -19.61 -7.61 -29.83
N ILE A 70 -18.90 -8.60 -29.27
CA ILE A 70 -18.65 -9.89 -29.94
C ILE A 70 -19.96 -10.67 -30.11
N ILE A 71 -20.77 -10.78 -29.04
CA ILE A 71 -22.07 -11.47 -29.09
C ILE A 71 -22.98 -10.80 -30.13
N ASP A 72 -23.01 -9.47 -30.13
CA ASP A 72 -23.81 -8.70 -31.08
C ASP A 72 -23.40 -8.97 -32.53
N ALA A 73 -22.08 -8.97 -32.80
CA ALA A 73 -21.52 -9.24 -34.12
C ALA A 73 -21.80 -10.67 -34.61
N ILE A 74 -21.75 -11.66 -33.72
CA ILE A 74 -22.11 -13.05 -34.04
C ILE A 74 -23.59 -13.15 -34.42
N LEU A 75 -24.47 -12.44 -33.70
CA LEU A 75 -25.92 -12.49 -33.94
C LEU A 75 -26.34 -11.78 -35.24
N GLU A 76 -25.64 -10.73 -35.65
CA GLU A 76 -25.97 -9.96 -36.86
C GLU A 76 -25.07 -10.26 -38.07
N GLY A 77 -23.98 -11.01 -37.89
CA GLY A 77 -22.98 -11.26 -38.93
C GLY A 77 -22.16 -10.02 -39.32
N LYS A 78 -22.28 -8.90 -38.59
CA LYS A 78 -21.56 -7.65 -38.82
C LYS A 78 -21.36 -6.89 -37.50
N PHE A 79 -20.34 -6.04 -37.44
CA PHE A 79 -20.17 -5.11 -36.32
C PHE A 79 -21.20 -3.98 -36.42
N THR A 80 -21.98 -3.80 -35.35
CA THR A 80 -22.96 -2.71 -35.23
C THR A 80 -22.39 -1.57 -34.39
N TYR A 81 -23.22 -0.56 -34.11
CA TYR A 81 -22.90 0.53 -33.19
C TYR A 81 -22.61 0.05 -31.74
N VAL A 82 -22.93 -1.19 -31.37
CA VAL A 82 -22.55 -1.78 -30.08
C VAL A 82 -21.02 -1.80 -29.89
N ALA A 83 -20.25 -1.95 -30.98
CA ALA A 83 -18.79 -1.89 -30.95
C ALA A 83 -18.23 -0.51 -30.56
N PHE A 84 -19.05 0.55 -30.62
CA PHE A 84 -18.62 1.90 -30.24
C PHE A 84 -18.33 2.01 -28.74
N PHE A 85 -19.06 1.30 -27.88
CA PHE A 85 -18.89 1.36 -26.42
C PHE A 85 -17.47 1.00 -25.96
N PRO A 86 -16.91 -0.18 -26.30
CA PRO A 86 -15.54 -0.50 -25.90
C PRO A 86 -14.51 0.41 -26.58
N ILE A 87 -14.69 0.76 -27.85
CA ILE A 87 -13.74 1.64 -28.56
C ILE A 87 -13.67 3.01 -27.90
N PHE A 88 -14.82 3.62 -27.63
CA PHE A 88 -14.91 4.94 -26.99
C PHE A 88 -14.27 4.93 -25.60
N THR A 89 -14.53 3.89 -24.82
CA THR A 89 -13.98 3.74 -23.47
C THR A 89 -12.47 3.55 -23.50
N ALA A 90 -11.95 2.75 -24.45
CA ALA A 90 -10.53 2.59 -24.66
C ALA A 90 -9.86 3.92 -25.05
N LEU A 91 -10.50 4.73 -25.90
CA LEU A 91 -10.02 6.06 -26.27
C LEU A 91 -10.00 7.01 -25.07
N ILE A 92 -11.04 7.02 -24.23
CA ILE A 92 -11.06 7.80 -22.99
C ILE A 92 -9.95 7.34 -22.05
N TYR A 93 -9.78 6.03 -21.86
CA TYR A 93 -8.74 5.49 -21.00
C TYR A 93 -7.34 5.90 -21.49
N MET A 94 -7.03 5.70 -22.78
CA MET A 94 -5.76 6.12 -23.38
C MET A 94 -5.56 7.64 -23.28
N GLY A 95 -6.61 8.44 -23.53
CA GLY A 95 -6.56 9.89 -23.37
C GLY A 95 -6.24 10.29 -21.93
N SER A 96 -6.85 9.64 -20.94
CA SER A 96 -6.59 9.92 -19.53
C SER A 96 -5.17 9.55 -19.10
N CYS A 97 -4.65 8.40 -19.54
CA CYS A 97 -3.29 7.94 -19.24
C CYS A 97 -2.23 8.85 -19.89
N THR A 98 -2.47 9.30 -21.13
CA THR A 98 -1.56 10.20 -21.82
C THR A 98 -1.53 11.57 -21.15
N LEU A 99 -2.68 12.14 -20.79
CA LEU A 99 -2.77 13.42 -20.07
C LEU A 99 -2.19 13.37 -18.64
N GLY A 100 -2.23 12.22 -17.98
CA GLY A 100 -1.60 11.99 -16.67
C GLY A 100 -0.10 11.66 -16.73
N SER A 101 0.45 11.44 -17.93
CA SER A 101 1.85 11.06 -18.09
C SER A 101 2.81 12.21 -17.77
N GLY A 102 4.06 11.86 -17.49
CA GLY A 102 5.13 12.83 -17.30
C GLY A 102 5.36 13.78 -18.48
N MET A 103 4.87 13.43 -19.69
CA MET A 103 5.01 14.29 -20.88
C MET A 103 4.32 15.65 -20.70
N PHE A 104 3.11 15.65 -20.14
CA PHE A 104 2.32 16.87 -19.94
C PHE A 104 2.47 17.44 -18.53
N ARG A 105 2.75 16.58 -17.54
CA ARG A 105 2.69 16.93 -16.11
C ARG A 105 4.02 16.78 -15.37
N ALA A 106 5.16 16.84 -16.06
CA ALA A 106 6.48 16.77 -15.43
C ALA A 106 6.68 17.76 -14.29
N SER A 107 6.15 18.99 -14.40
CA SER A 107 6.21 19.99 -13.33
C SER A 107 5.44 19.55 -12.09
N ASP A 108 4.25 18.98 -12.27
CA ASP A 108 3.40 18.52 -11.16
C ASP A 108 4.11 17.39 -10.40
N TYR A 109 4.65 16.40 -11.14
CA TYR A 109 5.43 15.30 -10.55
C TYR A 109 6.68 15.79 -9.82
N LYS A 110 7.42 16.75 -10.39
CA LYS A 110 8.60 17.34 -9.75
C LYS A 110 8.23 17.99 -8.41
N ASN A 111 7.13 18.72 -8.38
CA ASN A 111 6.70 19.51 -7.23
C ASN A 111 6.01 18.68 -6.13
N MET A 112 5.79 17.38 -6.35
CA MET A 112 5.17 16.50 -5.35
C MET A 112 6.00 16.33 -4.07
N ILE A 113 7.32 16.48 -4.18
CA ILE A 113 8.24 16.41 -3.04
C ILE A 113 8.02 17.55 -2.02
N GLY A 114 7.31 18.61 -2.39
CA GLY A 114 7.07 19.75 -1.52
C GLY A 114 8.28 20.68 -1.38
N THR A 115 8.32 21.44 -0.29
CA THR A 115 9.40 22.37 0.02
C THR A 115 10.54 21.63 0.72
N MET A 116 11.72 21.60 0.10
CA MET A 116 12.94 21.11 0.74
C MET A 116 13.72 22.28 1.33
N GLU A 117 14.07 22.18 2.61
CA GLU A 117 15.01 23.11 3.23
C GLU A 117 16.44 22.64 2.95
N GLU A 118 17.21 23.46 2.24
CA GLU A 118 18.64 23.21 2.06
C GLU A 118 19.39 23.66 3.31
N ARG A 119 20.10 22.72 3.95
CA ARG A 119 20.92 22.97 5.14
C ARG A 119 22.38 22.63 4.90
N VAL A 120 23.27 23.28 5.64
CA VAL A 120 24.71 23.03 5.53
C VAL A 120 25.09 21.85 6.43
N TRP A 121 25.68 20.81 5.82
CA TRP A 121 26.06 19.56 6.47
C TRP A 121 26.85 19.71 7.78
N THR A 122 27.63 20.77 7.93
CA THR A 122 28.51 20.97 9.09
C THR A 122 27.82 21.54 10.34
N GLN A 123 26.58 22.01 10.25
CA GLN A 123 25.90 22.70 11.36
C GLN A 123 24.58 22.04 11.80
N ASP A 124 23.85 21.40 10.90
CA ASP A 124 22.46 20.97 11.14
C ASP A 124 22.21 19.46 11.08
N VAL A 125 23.28 18.65 11.04
CA VAL A 125 23.11 17.20 11.17
C VAL A 125 22.70 16.91 12.59
N GLN A 126 21.46 16.42 12.76
CA GLN A 126 21.02 15.79 14.01
C GLN A 126 22.11 14.78 14.40
N PRO A 127 22.85 15.00 15.51
CA PRO A 127 23.78 14.00 15.98
C PRO A 127 22.94 12.74 16.17
N LYS A 128 23.30 11.65 15.48
CA LYS A 128 22.75 10.33 15.83
C LYS A 128 22.92 10.21 17.34
N ASP A 129 21.86 9.94 18.09
CA ASP A 129 22.04 9.69 19.52
C ASP A 129 23.00 8.49 19.63
N PRO A 130 24.21 8.66 20.17
CA PRO A 130 25.15 7.57 20.29
C PRO A 130 24.59 6.43 21.15
N LYS A 131 23.56 6.70 21.99
CA LYS A 131 22.92 5.72 22.86
C LYS A 131 21.93 4.81 22.15
N HIS A 132 21.22 5.30 21.14
CA HIS A 132 20.12 4.58 20.49
C HIS A 132 20.49 4.16 19.06
N MET A 133 21.71 3.66 18.88
CA MET A 133 22.13 3.14 17.59
C MET A 133 21.52 1.77 17.33
N ARG A 134 20.91 1.61 16.16
CA ARG A 134 20.48 0.32 15.63
C ARG A 134 21.71 -0.57 15.38
N MET A 135 21.96 -1.51 16.29
CA MET A 135 23.06 -2.47 16.20
C MET A 135 22.61 -3.81 15.59
N SER A 136 21.34 -4.18 15.76
CA SER A 136 20.80 -5.40 15.17
C SER A 136 20.28 -5.14 13.75
N THR A 137 20.75 -5.93 12.79
CA THR A 137 20.26 -5.87 11.40
C THR A 137 18.85 -6.49 11.29
N THR A 138 18.15 -6.17 10.21
CA THR A 138 16.83 -6.77 9.89
C THR A 138 16.93 -8.30 9.87
N GLU A 139 17.99 -8.83 9.27
CA GLU A 139 18.21 -10.26 9.07
C GLU A 139 18.44 -10.98 10.40
N ASN A 140 19.22 -10.36 11.30
CA ASN A 140 19.44 -10.89 12.65
C ASN A 140 18.13 -10.88 13.45
N ALA A 141 17.33 -9.83 13.34
CA ALA A 141 16.03 -9.76 14.01
C ALA A 141 15.06 -10.85 13.52
N VAL A 142 14.99 -11.08 12.21
CA VAL A 142 14.20 -12.18 11.63
C VAL A 142 14.69 -13.54 12.12
N TYR A 143 16.01 -13.76 12.17
CA TYR A 143 16.59 -15.01 12.67
C TYR A 143 16.22 -15.27 14.14
N LEU A 144 16.38 -14.27 15.01
CA LEU A 144 16.03 -14.38 16.43
C LEU A 144 14.52 -14.61 16.62
N ALA A 145 13.67 -13.93 15.85
CA ALA A 145 12.23 -14.13 15.91
C ALA A 145 11.83 -15.56 15.50
N LYS A 146 12.38 -16.08 14.40
CA LYS A 146 12.12 -17.46 13.96
C LYS A 146 12.58 -18.50 14.99
N LYS A 147 13.73 -18.26 15.63
CA LYS A 147 14.24 -19.14 16.69
C LYS A 147 13.27 -19.22 17.87
N VAL A 148 12.81 -18.08 18.38
CA VAL A 148 11.87 -18.03 19.51
C VAL A 148 10.53 -18.66 19.14
N LEU A 149 10.03 -18.43 17.92
CA LEU A 149 8.81 -19.07 17.46
C LEU A 149 8.95 -20.60 17.41
N GLY A 150 10.08 -21.12 16.91
CA GLY A 150 10.34 -22.56 16.87
C GLY A 150 10.43 -23.21 18.25
N GLU A 151 10.88 -22.46 19.26
CA GLU A 151 10.94 -22.91 20.66
C GLU A 151 9.58 -22.81 21.37
N ALA A 152 8.60 -22.07 20.81
CA ALA A 152 7.29 -21.80 21.41
C ALA A 152 6.25 -22.94 21.29
N GLY A 153 6.68 -24.17 20.99
CA GLY A 153 5.86 -25.37 21.00
C GLY A 153 4.62 -25.28 20.10
N ALA A 154 3.43 -25.29 20.71
CA ALA A 154 2.15 -25.25 19.99
C ALA A 154 1.94 -23.95 19.19
N VAL A 155 2.48 -22.81 19.64
CA VAL A 155 2.39 -21.55 18.90
C VAL A 155 3.24 -21.64 17.63
N GLY A 156 4.43 -22.22 17.72
CA GLY A 156 5.34 -22.39 16.57
C GLY A 156 4.86 -23.36 15.50
N SER A 157 3.94 -24.27 15.82
CA SER A 157 3.36 -25.20 14.84
C SER A 157 2.11 -24.67 14.16
N GLN A 158 1.43 -23.70 14.78
CA GLN A 158 0.18 -23.14 14.27
C GLN A 158 0.39 -21.78 13.58
N PHE A 159 1.28 -20.95 14.09
CA PHE A 159 1.47 -19.58 13.62
C PHE A 159 2.82 -19.41 12.93
N GLN A 160 2.90 -18.40 12.07
CA GLN A 160 4.09 -18.08 11.31
C GLN A 160 4.47 -16.61 11.48
N ILE A 161 5.69 -16.27 11.07
CA ILE A 161 6.18 -14.90 11.00
C ILE A 161 6.16 -14.45 9.54
N SER A 162 5.60 -13.27 9.29
CA SER A 162 5.67 -12.60 8.00
C SER A 162 6.80 -11.57 8.02
N GLU A 163 7.93 -11.86 7.36
CA GLU A 163 9.10 -10.96 7.32
C GLU A 163 8.76 -9.56 6.80
N GLY A 164 7.84 -9.49 5.83
CA GLY A 164 7.38 -8.22 5.25
C GLY A 164 6.55 -7.34 6.20
N LEU A 165 6.04 -7.90 7.30
CA LEU A 165 5.26 -7.17 8.31
C LEU A 165 6.11 -6.76 9.52
N MET A 166 7.42 -7.06 9.51
CA MET A 166 8.31 -6.61 10.57
C MET A 166 8.53 -5.10 10.48
N THR A 167 8.40 -4.43 11.62
CA THR A 167 8.50 -2.99 11.74
C THR A 167 9.55 -2.63 12.80
N LEU A 168 10.37 -1.61 12.52
CA LEU A 168 11.29 -1.04 13.50
C LEU A 168 10.62 0.18 14.13
N GLN A 169 10.47 0.18 15.45
CA GLN A 169 9.73 1.18 16.22
C GLN A 169 10.54 1.64 17.43
N ARG A 170 10.23 2.83 17.96
CA ARG A 170 10.72 3.30 19.25
C ARG A 170 9.66 3.06 20.32
N ILE A 171 9.90 2.10 21.20
CA ILE A 171 9.00 1.76 22.31
C ILE A 171 9.74 2.05 23.61
N ASN A 172 9.16 2.88 24.49
CA ASN A 172 9.75 3.27 25.77
C ASN A 172 11.21 3.78 25.67
N ASN A 173 11.49 4.57 24.62
CA ASN A 173 12.82 5.13 24.34
C ASN A 173 13.91 4.08 24.01
N GLU A 174 13.53 2.86 23.63
CA GLU A 174 14.43 1.85 23.06
C GLU A 174 13.94 1.47 21.65
N LEU A 175 14.85 1.13 20.75
CA LEU A 175 14.48 0.60 19.43
C LEU A 175 14.13 -0.88 19.51
N TRP A 176 12.97 -1.24 18.97
CA TRP A 176 12.46 -2.60 18.92
C TRP A 176 12.03 -2.96 17.50
N TYR A 177 12.38 -4.17 17.07
CA TYR A 177 11.68 -4.82 15.97
C TYR A 177 10.47 -5.53 16.53
N VAL A 178 9.31 -5.22 15.95
CA VAL A 178 8.05 -5.89 16.27
C VAL A 178 7.67 -6.73 15.08
N VAL A 179 7.40 -8.01 15.35
CA VAL A 179 7.07 -9.01 14.35
C VAL A 179 5.72 -9.61 14.71
N PRO A 180 4.61 -9.20 14.07
CA PRO A 180 3.32 -9.83 14.31
C PRO A 180 3.40 -11.31 13.90
N LEU A 181 2.79 -12.17 14.70
CA LEU A 181 2.48 -13.52 14.23
C LEU A 181 1.33 -13.44 13.21
N ASP A 182 1.22 -14.47 12.39
CA ASP A 182 0.11 -14.64 11.46
C ASP A 182 -0.29 -16.11 11.39
N TYR A 183 -1.44 -16.39 10.80
CA TYR A 183 -1.93 -17.76 10.64
C TYR A 183 -1.00 -18.58 9.74
N GLY A 184 -0.61 -19.78 10.17
CA GLY A 184 0.18 -20.72 9.35
C GLY A 184 -0.58 -21.32 8.16
N GLY A 185 -1.88 -21.04 8.06
CA GLY A 185 -2.73 -21.44 6.94
C GLY A 185 -4.21 -21.44 7.28
N ILE A 186 -5.04 -21.78 6.30
CA ILE A 186 -6.51 -21.74 6.44
C ILE A 186 -7.02 -22.66 7.56
N SER A 187 -6.39 -23.82 7.75
CA SER A 187 -6.74 -24.78 8.81
C SER A 187 -6.52 -24.20 10.20
N VAL A 188 -5.47 -23.41 10.39
CA VAL A 188 -5.19 -22.76 11.68
C VAL A 188 -6.17 -21.61 11.88
N TRP A 189 -6.40 -20.81 10.84
CA TRP A 189 -7.37 -19.73 10.88
C TRP A 189 -8.78 -20.20 11.27
N THR A 190 -9.25 -21.35 10.76
CA THR A 190 -10.58 -21.88 11.14
C THR A 190 -10.63 -22.59 12.49
N SER A 191 -9.50 -23.03 13.03
CA SER A 191 -9.43 -23.83 14.27
C SER A 191 -8.98 -23.04 15.51
N THR A 192 -8.62 -21.76 15.34
CA THR A 192 -8.12 -20.90 16.41
C THR A 192 -8.96 -19.64 16.56
N ASP A 193 -9.08 -19.14 17.79
CA ASP A 193 -9.85 -17.93 18.11
C ASP A 193 -9.02 -16.65 17.92
N GLY A 194 -8.16 -16.60 16.90
CA GLY A 194 -7.29 -15.45 16.62
C GLY A 194 -5.79 -15.71 16.81
N VAL A 195 -4.98 -14.79 16.28
CA VAL A 195 -3.53 -14.84 16.44
C VAL A 195 -3.13 -14.41 17.86
N PRO A 196 -2.31 -15.21 18.56
CA PRO A 196 -2.14 -15.10 20.01
C PRO A 196 -1.12 -14.05 20.45
N GLY A 197 -0.38 -13.41 19.55
CA GLY A 197 0.67 -12.49 19.95
C GLY A 197 1.62 -12.08 18.85
N TYR A 198 2.76 -11.54 19.27
CA TYR A 198 3.82 -11.02 18.41
C TYR A 198 5.17 -11.18 19.10
N ILE A 199 6.25 -11.06 18.33
CA ILE A 199 7.62 -11.19 18.84
C ILE A 199 8.28 -9.82 18.83
N MET A 200 9.00 -9.53 19.91
CA MET A 200 9.81 -8.32 20.07
C MET A 200 11.29 -8.70 20.07
N VAL A 201 12.09 -8.00 19.25
CA VAL A 201 13.55 -8.16 19.19
C VAL A 201 14.21 -6.82 19.44
N HIS A 202 15.20 -6.77 20.33
CA HIS A 202 15.89 -5.53 20.65
C HIS A 202 16.70 -5.03 19.43
N GLY A 203 16.49 -3.77 19.05
CA GLY A 203 17.16 -3.13 17.92
C GLY A 203 18.58 -2.65 18.24
N GLU A 204 18.85 -2.36 19.52
CA GLU A 204 20.11 -1.74 19.98
C GLU A 204 21.09 -2.75 20.59
N ASP A 205 20.60 -3.91 21.03
CA ASP A 205 21.41 -4.94 21.71
C ASP A 205 21.16 -6.29 21.04
N PRO A 206 22.06 -6.75 20.16
CA PRO A 206 21.90 -8.02 19.45
C PRO A 206 22.06 -9.25 20.35
N HIS A 207 22.55 -9.10 21.58
CA HIS A 207 22.72 -10.20 22.53
C HIS A 207 21.48 -10.43 23.41
N ARG A 208 20.54 -9.48 23.44
CA ARG A 208 19.29 -9.62 24.18
C ARG A 208 18.38 -10.64 23.48
N PRO A 209 17.82 -11.64 24.20
CA PRO A 209 16.95 -12.62 23.58
C PRO A 209 15.67 -11.96 23.08
N ALA A 210 15.19 -12.44 21.92
CA ALA A 210 13.86 -12.09 21.44
C ALA A 210 12.79 -12.62 22.40
N VAL A 211 11.66 -11.91 22.48
CA VAL A 211 10.58 -12.21 23.43
C VAL A 211 9.28 -12.41 22.67
N LEU A 212 8.64 -13.57 22.86
CA LEU A 212 7.28 -13.80 22.43
C LEU A 212 6.31 -13.17 23.44
N LYS A 213 5.57 -12.15 23.01
CA LYS A 213 4.54 -11.49 23.82
C LYS A 213 3.17 -12.03 23.46
N MET A 214 2.55 -12.70 24.42
CA MET A 214 1.21 -13.25 24.29
C MET A 214 0.17 -12.18 24.62
N LEU A 215 -0.83 -12.04 23.77
CA LEU A 215 -1.98 -11.15 23.96
C LEU A 215 -3.04 -11.85 24.83
N PRO A 216 -3.76 -11.09 25.68
CA PRO A 216 -4.95 -11.59 26.36
C PRO A 216 -5.97 -12.19 25.37
N ASP A 217 -6.81 -13.13 25.82
CA ASP A 217 -7.77 -13.81 24.94
C ASP A 217 -8.70 -12.86 24.17
N LYS A 218 -9.09 -11.74 24.78
CA LYS A 218 -9.95 -10.72 24.15
C LYS A 218 -9.21 -9.80 23.17
N GLU A 219 -7.88 -9.82 23.18
CA GLU A 219 -7.01 -9.00 22.35
C GLU A 219 -6.31 -9.82 21.27
N LYS A 220 -6.63 -11.12 21.15
CA LYS A 220 -6.13 -11.95 20.05
C LYS A 220 -6.51 -11.32 18.71
N MET A 221 -5.54 -11.24 17.82
CA MET A 221 -5.71 -10.54 16.55
C MET A 221 -6.60 -11.38 15.63
N GLN A 222 -7.81 -10.88 15.36
CA GLN A 222 -8.76 -11.49 14.43
C GLN A 222 -8.53 -11.00 13.01
N TYR A 223 -8.01 -9.78 12.87
CA TYR A 223 -7.79 -9.13 11.59
C TYR A 223 -6.29 -8.99 11.36
N THR A 224 -5.77 -9.69 10.36
CA THR A 224 -4.36 -9.65 9.95
C THR A 224 -4.26 -9.71 8.43
N PRO A 225 -3.14 -9.25 7.83
CA PRO A 225 -2.92 -9.38 6.39
C PRO A 225 -2.92 -10.84 5.88
N GLY A 226 -2.51 -11.82 6.72
CA GLY A 226 -2.54 -13.24 6.39
C GLY A 226 -3.82 -13.98 6.78
N ALA A 227 -4.82 -13.30 7.33
CA ALA A 227 -6.12 -13.89 7.61
C ALA A 227 -6.92 -14.17 6.33
N PHE A 228 -8.03 -14.92 6.47
CA PHE A 228 -8.84 -15.34 5.32
C PHE A 228 -10.21 -14.66 5.29
N PHE A 229 -10.77 -14.54 4.09
CA PHE A 229 -12.10 -13.98 3.85
C PHE A 229 -12.29 -12.64 4.57
N TRP A 230 -13.35 -12.47 5.35
CA TRP A 230 -13.71 -11.22 6.01
C TRP A 230 -12.73 -10.75 7.09
N ASN A 231 -11.89 -11.65 7.59
CA ASN A 231 -10.84 -11.34 8.57
C ASN A 231 -9.56 -10.81 7.91
N GLU A 232 -9.40 -11.01 6.59
CA GLU A 232 -8.28 -10.43 5.86
C GLU A 232 -8.35 -8.90 5.92
N LEU A 233 -7.27 -8.28 6.41
CA LEU A 233 -7.25 -6.88 6.83
C LEU A 233 -7.59 -5.90 5.70
N GLU A 234 -7.02 -6.08 4.50
CA GLU A 234 -7.33 -5.22 3.37
C GLU A 234 -8.82 -5.32 3.02
N ARG A 235 -9.35 -6.54 2.85
CA ARG A 235 -10.76 -6.78 2.56
C ARG A 235 -11.67 -6.16 3.61
N HIS A 236 -11.33 -6.30 4.88
CA HIS A 236 -12.10 -5.72 5.97
C HIS A 236 -12.16 -4.20 5.81
N LEU A 237 -11.02 -3.54 5.64
CA LEU A 237 -10.95 -2.09 5.40
C LEU A 237 -11.77 -1.65 4.17
N ARG A 238 -11.69 -2.38 3.06
CA ARG A 238 -12.51 -2.12 1.88
C ARG A 238 -14.00 -2.17 2.20
N ASN A 239 -14.46 -3.14 3.00
CA ASN A 239 -15.87 -3.26 3.37
C ASN A 239 -16.30 -2.27 4.46
N SER A 240 -15.36 -1.71 5.22
CA SER A 240 -15.58 -0.74 6.28
C SER A 240 -15.59 0.72 5.80
N GLY A 241 -15.58 0.95 4.48
CA GLY A 241 -15.76 2.29 3.88
C GLY A 241 -14.55 2.85 3.13
N PHE A 242 -13.41 2.16 3.11
CA PHE A 242 -12.18 2.63 2.46
C PHE A 242 -12.06 2.16 1.00
N LEU A 243 -13.18 2.15 0.26
CA LEU A 243 -13.19 1.77 -1.17
C LEU A 243 -12.54 2.83 -2.07
N ASN A 244 -12.77 4.10 -1.76
CA ASN A 244 -12.32 5.27 -2.54
C ASN A 244 -11.01 5.89 -2.01
N THR A 245 -10.24 5.10 -1.26
CA THR A 245 -8.98 5.52 -0.64
C THR A 245 -7.91 4.50 -0.96
N GLY A 246 -6.74 4.95 -1.40
CA GLY A 246 -5.59 4.09 -1.63
C GLY A 246 -5.07 3.63 -0.27
N LEU A 247 -4.80 2.33 -0.12
CA LEU A 247 -4.29 1.75 1.12
C LEU A 247 -2.99 1.03 0.79
N VAL A 248 -1.94 1.28 1.55
CA VAL A 248 -0.59 0.75 1.35
C VAL A 248 0.16 0.71 2.67
N ASP A 249 1.25 -0.06 2.72
CA ASP A 249 2.17 -0.17 3.86
C ASP A 249 1.41 -0.49 5.17
N TYR A 250 0.98 -1.75 5.30
CA TYR A 250 0.29 -2.25 6.48
C TYR A 250 1.33 -2.54 7.57
N THR A 251 1.50 -1.60 8.49
CA THR A 251 2.52 -1.66 9.55
C THR A 251 1.85 -2.12 10.85
N PHE A 252 2.55 -2.95 11.63
CA PHE A 252 2.10 -3.34 12.95
C PHE A 252 2.86 -2.53 13.99
N GLU A 253 2.17 -1.71 14.77
CA GLU A 253 2.79 -0.76 15.72
C GLU A 253 2.20 -0.89 17.13
N ILE A 254 3.03 -0.61 18.14
CA ILE A 254 2.66 -0.71 19.55
C ILE A 254 2.57 0.69 20.12
N ASP A 255 1.43 1.03 20.72
CA ASP A 255 1.25 2.34 21.36
C ASP A 255 2.00 2.43 22.71
N GLU A 256 1.99 3.62 23.31
CA GLU A 256 2.61 3.89 24.61
C GLU A 256 2.02 3.08 25.77
N ASN A 257 0.77 2.61 25.63
CA ASN A 257 0.11 1.75 26.62
C ASN A 257 0.45 0.27 26.43
N GLY A 258 1.21 -0.06 25.38
CA GLY A 258 1.61 -1.43 25.06
C GLY A 258 0.57 -2.22 24.27
N LYS A 259 -0.48 -1.56 23.75
CA LYS A 259 -1.50 -2.15 22.88
C LYS A 259 -1.03 -2.11 21.43
N ALA A 260 -1.33 -3.18 20.70
CA ALA A 260 -0.93 -3.32 19.30
C ALA A 260 -2.02 -2.83 18.34
N TRP A 261 -1.58 -2.24 17.23
CA TRP A 261 -2.43 -1.63 16.21
C TRP A 261 -1.90 -1.94 14.82
N TRP A 262 -2.80 -2.08 13.84
CA TRP A 262 -2.42 -1.95 12.44
C TRP A 262 -2.50 -0.48 12.04
N VAL A 263 -1.40 0.06 11.51
CA VAL A 263 -1.36 1.39 10.92
C VAL A 263 -1.21 1.22 9.42
N VAL A 264 -2.19 1.72 8.66
CA VAL A 264 -2.25 1.58 7.21
C VAL A 264 -2.18 2.95 6.57
N THR A 265 -1.21 3.17 5.69
CA THR A 265 -1.08 4.46 5.00
C THR A 265 -2.22 4.65 4.02
N ALA A 266 -2.92 5.78 4.12
CA ALA A 266 -4.00 6.18 3.23
C ALA A 266 -3.53 7.25 2.25
N TYR A 267 -3.83 7.08 0.96
CA TYR A 267 -3.42 8.02 -0.08
C TYR A 267 -4.49 8.25 -1.16
N LYS A 268 -4.29 9.30 -1.97
CA LYS A 268 -5.07 9.58 -3.18
C LYS A 268 -4.17 10.05 -4.34
N PRO A 269 -4.44 9.65 -5.59
CA PRO A 269 -3.77 10.20 -6.76
C PRO A 269 -4.15 11.67 -6.93
N THR A 270 -3.17 12.49 -7.28
CA THR A 270 -3.35 13.94 -7.48
C THR A 270 -3.13 14.36 -8.92
N ILE A 271 -2.41 13.53 -9.70
CA ILE A 271 -2.05 13.78 -11.09
C ILE A 271 -2.86 12.82 -11.95
N MET A 272 -4.11 13.19 -12.24
CA MET A 272 -5.13 12.28 -12.81
C MET A 272 -5.30 11.02 -11.92
N TRP A 273 -4.69 9.91 -12.33
CA TRP A 273 -4.74 8.61 -11.65
C TRP A 273 -3.37 8.15 -11.14
N SER A 274 -2.41 9.07 -11.14
CA SER A 274 -1.03 8.89 -10.72
C SER A 274 -0.65 9.99 -9.72
N GLY A 275 0.62 10.05 -9.31
CA GLY A 275 1.07 11.06 -8.36
C GLY A 275 0.35 10.90 -7.02
N GLU A 276 0.54 9.74 -6.41
CA GLU A 276 -0.09 9.35 -5.16
C GLU A 276 0.39 10.26 -4.02
N LYS A 277 -0.54 10.96 -3.37
CA LYS A 277 -0.29 11.82 -2.21
C LYS A 277 -0.92 11.23 -0.97
N ILE A 278 -0.14 11.14 0.10
CA ILE A 278 -0.60 10.64 1.39
C ILE A 278 -1.63 11.62 1.97
N THR A 279 -2.72 11.06 2.47
CA THR A 279 -3.82 11.79 3.10
C THR A 279 -3.88 11.62 4.61
N GLY A 280 -3.19 10.59 5.14
CA GLY A 280 -3.19 10.24 6.56
C GLY A 280 -3.01 8.73 6.73
N VAL A 281 -3.46 8.20 7.87
CA VAL A 281 -3.41 6.77 8.19
C VAL A 281 -4.77 6.26 8.65
N VAL A 282 -5.01 4.96 8.43
CA VAL A 282 -6.10 4.23 9.04
C VAL A 282 -5.51 3.36 10.15
N ILE A 283 -5.91 3.61 11.39
CA ILE A 283 -5.50 2.81 12.55
C ILE A 283 -6.62 1.80 12.82
N VAL A 284 -6.24 0.54 12.97
CA VAL A 284 -7.19 -0.57 13.15
C VAL A 284 -6.83 -1.38 14.39
N ASP A 285 -7.81 -1.60 15.25
CA ASP A 285 -7.68 -2.57 16.34
C ASP A 285 -7.59 -3.99 15.76
N PRO A 286 -6.50 -4.74 15.96
CA PRO A 286 -6.37 -6.09 15.41
C PRO A 286 -7.41 -7.09 15.93
N ALA A 287 -7.99 -6.84 17.11
CA ALA A 287 -8.97 -7.73 17.73
C ALA A 287 -10.40 -7.39 17.30
N SER A 288 -10.82 -6.12 17.38
CA SER A 288 -12.19 -5.72 16.97
C SER A 288 -12.33 -5.47 15.48
N GLY A 289 -11.24 -5.10 14.81
CA GLY A 289 -11.23 -4.68 13.41
C GLY A 289 -11.76 -3.26 13.20
N ASP A 290 -12.07 -2.50 14.24
CA ASP A 290 -12.64 -1.16 14.09
C ASP A 290 -11.59 -0.21 13.49
N PRO A 291 -11.87 0.39 12.30
CA PRO A 291 -10.93 1.30 11.68
C PRO A 291 -11.25 2.76 12.01
N GLU A 292 -10.22 3.53 12.34
CA GLU A 292 -10.30 4.98 12.54
C GLU A 292 -9.32 5.69 11.60
N PHE A 293 -9.81 6.70 10.88
CA PHE A 293 -8.99 7.48 9.96
C PHE A 293 -8.46 8.74 10.64
N PHE A 294 -7.14 8.92 10.59
CA PHE A 294 -6.44 10.11 11.07
C PHE A 294 -5.82 10.86 9.88
N PRO A 295 -6.22 12.12 9.64
CA PRO A 295 -5.51 12.96 8.67
C PRO A 295 -4.07 13.24 9.14
N GLN A 296 -3.19 13.61 8.22
CA GLN A 296 -1.75 13.81 8.43
C GLN A 296 -1.39 14.67 9.67
N ASP A 297 -2.17 15.71 9.94
CA ASP A 297 -1.98 16.67 11.04
C ASP A 297 -2.47 16.16 12.40
N LYS A 298 -3.16 15.02 12.44
CA LYS A 298 -3.75 14.43 13.64
C LYS A 298 -3.26 13.01 13.93
N ILE A 299 -2.21 12.58 13.23
CA ILE A 299 -1.62 11.27 13.46
C ILE A 299 -1.03 11.24 14.88
N PRO A 300 -1.42 10.26 15.74
CA PRO A 300 -0.89 10.14 17.09
C PRO A 300 0.64 10.08 17.11
N ASP A 301 1.27 10.60 18.19
CA ASP A 301 2.73 10.69 18.29
C ASP A 301 3.44 9.34 18.41
N TRP A 302 2.72 8.29 18.85
CA TRP A 302 3.26 6.93 18.93
C TRP A 302 3.36 6.22 17.57
N VAL A 303 2.72 6.77 16.52
CA VAL A 303 2.84 6.23 15.16
C VAL A 303 4.15 6.70 14.57
N ASP A 304 5.09 5.77 14.45
CA ASP A 304 6.42 6.06 13.94
C ASP A 304 6.41 6.21 12.41
N ARG A 305 5.60 5.39 11.70
CA ARG A 305 5.63 5.33 10.24
C ARG A 305 4.25 5.54 9.62
N ALA A 306 4.00 6.75 9.16
CA ALA A 306 2.83 7.10 8.35
C ALA A 306 3.15 7.35 6.87
N VAL A 307 4.43 7.60 6.55
CA VAL A 307 4.92 7.84 5.21
C VAL A 307 5.79 6.66 4.77
N PRO A 308 5.34 5.85 3.81
CA PRO A 308 6.06 4.67 3.37
C PRO A 308 7.35 5.03 2.64
N ARG A 309 8.35 4.15 2.77
CA ARG A 309 9.62 4.23 2.02
C ARG A 309 9.40 4.44 0.51
N SER A 310 8.49 3.69 -0.09
CA SER A 310 8.23 3.72 -1.54
C SER A 310 7.70 5.07 -2.02
N PHE A 311 6.96 5.79 -1.18
CA PHE A 311 6.46 7.13 -1.51
C PHE A 311 7.60 8.14 -1.53
N ILE A 312 8.50 8.09 -0.55
CA ILE A 312 9.70 8.93 -0.53
C ILE A 312 10.59 8.68 -1.74
N GLU A 313 10.83 7.41 -2.06
CA GLU A 313 11.59 7.01 -3.24
C GLU A 313 10.95 7.54 -4.53
N ASN A 314 9.62 7.43 -4.66
CA ASN A 314 8.88 7.95 -5.81
C ASN A 314 8.99 9.48 -5.92
N TYR A 315 8.82 10.22 -4.81
CA TYR A 315 8.88 11.68 -4.80
C TYR A 315 10.28 12.20 -5.17
N LEU A 316 11.32 11.59 -4.59
CA LEU A 316 12.71 11.92 -4.91
C LEU A 316 13.04 11.56 -6.36
N THR A 317 12.60 10.39 -6.83
CA THR A 317 12.78 9.97 -8.22
C THR A 317 12.12 10.94 -9.19
N TRP A 318 10.88 11.37 -8.93
CA TRP A 318 10.19 12.33 -9.79
C TRP A 318 10.84 13.71 -9.77
N SER A 319 11.26 14.19 -8.60
CA SER A 319 11.97 15.45 -8.46
C SER A 319 13.27 15.47 -9.28
N GLY A 320 14.09 14.43 -9.14
CA GLY A 320 15.35 14.27 -9.88
C GLY A 320 15.14 14.07 -11.39
N LYS A 321 14.23 13.16 -11.76
CA LYS A 321 13.91 12.82 -13.16
C LYS A 321 13.42 14.02 -13.96
N TYR A 322 12.58 14.87 -13.36
CA TYR A 322 11.94 16.00 -14.02
C TYR A 322 12.57 17.36 -13.66
N VAL A 323 13.78 17.38 -13.10
CA VAL A 323 14.46 18.63 -12.66
C VAL A 323 14.47 19.74 -13.72
N HIS A 324 14.65 19.37 -14.99
CA HIS A 324 14.60 20.27 -16.17
C HIS A 324 13.46 19.92 -17.14
N GLY A 325 12.38 19.31 -16.62
CA GLY A 325 11.19 18.93 -17.38
C GLY A 325 11.36 17.66 -18.25
N TRP A 326 10.25 17.21 -18.83
CA TRP A 326 10.18 15.92 -19.53
C TRP A 326 11.15 15.77 -20.72
N LYS A 327 11.34 16.83 -21.52
CA LYS A 327 12.27 16.79 -22.66
C LYS A 327 13.71 16.50 -22.24
N ASN A 328 14.12 17.00 -21.07
CA ASN A 328 15.44 16.71 -20.53
C ASN A 328 15.56 15.24 -20.13
N THR A 329 14.51 14.67 -19.52
CA THR A 329 14.47 13.24 -19.21
C THR A 329 14.65 12.36 -20.44
N TRP A 330 14.03 12.73 -21.58
CA TRP A 330 14.02 11.90 -22.78
C TRP A 330 15.26 12.09 -23.68
N TRP A 331 15.79 13.31 -23.81
CA TRP A 331 16.91 13.62 -24.70
C TRP A 331 18.12 14.26 -24.03
N GLY A 332 17.92 15.03 -22.97
CA GLY A 332 18.97 15.87 -22.39
C GLY A 332 19.89 15.13 -21.43
N GLY A 333 19.34 14.31 -20.55
CA GLY A 333 20.08 13.58 -19.51
C GLY A 333 20.82 14.49 -18.51
N ARG A 334 20.57 15.80 -18.51
CA ARG A 334 21.36 16.74 -17.70
C ARG A 334 20.82 16.82 -16.28
N GLY A 335 21.70 16.67 -15.29
CA GLY A 335 21.38 16.88 -13.87
C GLY A 335 20.35 15.92 -13.30
N ILE A 336 20.06 14.80 -13.96
CA ILE A 336 19.11 13.82 -13.46
C ILE A 336 19.74 13.07 -12.30
N THR A 337 19.02 13.05 -11.18
CA THR A 337 19.41 12.31 -9.98
C THR A 337 18.47 11.14 -9.72
N GLN A 338 18.97 10.19 -8.93
CA GLN A 338 18.22 9.03 -8.48
C GLN A 338 18.44 8.84 -6.97
N PRO A 339 17.38 8.54 -6.20
CA PRO A 339 17.53 8.18 -4.80
C PRO A 339 18.10 6.78 -4.64
N GLU A 340 18.94 6.60 -3.63
CA GLU A 340 19.23 5.29 -3.03
C GLU A 340 18.02 4.82 -2.21
N THR A 341 18.05 3.56 -1.77
CA THR A 341 17.00 3.00 -0.90
C THR A 341 16.93 3.78 0.43
N PRO A 342 15.77 4.40 0.77
CA PRO A 342 15.62 5.13 2.03
C PRO A 342 15.79 4.22 3.25
N ASN A 343 16.61 4.65 4.21
CA ASN A 343 16.83 3.94 5.47
C ASN A 343 16.17 4.68 6.63
N LEU A 344 15.40 3.97 7.45
CA LEU A 344 14.78 4.57 8.63
C LEU A 344 15.84 4.75 9.73
N ILE A 345 16.01 5.98 10.20
CA ILE A 345 16.92 6.35 11.27
C ILE A 345 16.14 7.13 12.33
N TYR A 346 16.44 6.87 13.60
CA TYR A 346 15.89 7.61 14.71
C TYR A 346 16.88 8.70 15.14
N GLY A 347 16.42 9.96 15.11
CA GLY A 347 17.19 11.12 15.54
C GLY A 347 17.34 11.21 17.06
N SER A 348 18.02 12.24 17.56
CA SER A 348 18.28 12.41 19.00
C SER A 348 17.04 12.67 19.85
N GLU A 349 16.01 13.26 19.25
CA GLU A 349 14.69 13.46 19.86
C GLU A 349 13.78 12.22 19.64
N GLY A 350 14.34 11.19 19.00
CA GLY A 350 13.73 9.94 18.53
C GLY A 350 12.56 10.11 17.57
N GLN A 351 12.58 11.21 16.83
CA GLN A 351 11.87 11.33 15.56
C GLN A 351 12.42 10.31 14.57
N ALA A 352 11.52 9.60 13.90
CA ALA A 352 11.85 8.65 12.85
C ALA A 352 11.94 9.39 11.50
N ASP A 353 13.11 9.36 10.86
CA ASP A 353 13.36 9.99 9.57
C ASP A 353 13.82 8.95 8.53
N TRP A 354 13.30 9.07 7.32
CA TRP A 354 13.86 8.42 6.15
C TRP A 354 15.09 9.19 5.69
N VAL A 355 16.24 8.52 5.73
CA VAL A 355 17.51 9.05 5.25
C VAL A 355 17.82 8.43 3.91
N THR A 356 17.91 9.28 2.88
CA THR A 356 18.08 8.86 1.49
C THR A 356 19.29 9.55 0.88
N GLY A 357 20.24 8.76 0.40
CA GLY A 357 21.31 9.26 -0.47
C GLY A 357 20.77 9.60 -1.85
N ILE A 358 21.26 10.68 -2.46
CA ILE A 358 20.93 11.09 -3.82
C ILE A 358 22.19 10.99 -4.67
N THR A 359 22.12 10.21 -5.75
CA THR A 359 23.23 10.00 -6.68
C THR A 359 22.88 10.53 -8.07
N SER A 360 23.90 10.64 -8.92
CA SER A 360 23.71 10.94 -10.35
C SER A 360 23.13 9.71 -11.06
N GLN A 361 22.26 9.91 -12.05
CA GLN A 361 21.79 8.81 -12.90
C GLN A 361 22.86 8.34 -13.91
N SER A 362 24.00 9.05 -14.01
CA SER A 362 25.04 8.70 -14.97
C SER A 362 25.78 7.43 -14.53
N SER A 363 25.82 6.41 -15.40
CA SER A 363 26.59 5.18 -15.18
C SER A 363 28.12 5.36 -15.07
N LYS A 364 28.60 6.60 -15.12
CA LYS A 364 30.01 6.97 -14.99
C LYS A 364 30.33 7.63 -13.65
N ASP A 365 29.32 7.90 -12.82
CA ASP A 365 29.49 8.64 -11.57
C ASP A 365 28.45 8.19 -10.53
N ASP A 366 28.89 7.33 -9.59
CA ASP A 366 28.10 6.88 -8.44
C ASP A 366 28.32 7.78 -7.21
N SER A 367 28.84 8.99 -7.38
CA SER A 367 29.13 9.88 -6.26
C SER A 367 27.84 10.36 -5.58
N LEU A 368 27.83 10.30 -4.24
CA LEU A 368 26.78 10.86 -3.41
C LEU A 368 26.76 12.39 -3.54
N ILE A 369 25.66 12.93 -4.08
CA ILE A 369 25.48 14.37 -4.32
C ILE A 369 24.87 15.05 -3.10
N ALA A 370 23.88 14.40 -2.48
CA ALA A 370 23.17 14.93 -1.33
C ALA A 370 22.62 13.80 -0.46
N VAL A 371 22.25 14.15 0.77
CA VAL A 371 21.50 13.28 1.68
C VAL A 371 20.23 14.04 2.06
N VAL A 372 19.08 13.38 1.90
CA VAL A 372 17.78 13.95 2.24
C VAL A 372 17.26 13.25 3.49
N TYR A 373 16.83 14.05 4.47
CA TYR A 373 16.12 13.59 5.65
C TYR A 373 14.65 13.94 5.47
N THR A 374 13.77 12.94 5.58
CA THR A 374 12.33 13.10 5.37
C THR A 374 11.61 12.53 6.59
N ASN A 375 10.73 13.31 7.21
CA ASN A 375 10.06 12.86 8.43
C ASN A 375 9.11 11.70 8.08
N SER A 376 9.30 10.54 8.69
CA SER A 376 8.54 9.33 8.34
C SER A 376 7.08 9.36 8.81
N ARG A 377 6.68 10.38 9.58
CA ARG A 377 5.29 10.66 9.96
C ARG A 377 4.67 11.75 9.10
N THR A 378 5.35 12.87 8.88
CA THR A 378 4.76 14.05 8.23
C THR A 378 5.07 14.17 6.74
N GLY A 379 6.13 13.53 6.24
CA GLY A 379 6.66 13.71 4.89
C GLY A 379 7.62 14.87 4.86
#